data_AF-A0A8H4P6P4-F1
#
_entry.id   AF-A0A8H4P6P4-F1
#
_cell.length_a   1.000
_cell.length_b   1.000
_cell.length_c   1.000
_cell.angle_alpha   90.00
_cell.angle_beta   90.00
_cell.angle_gamma   90.00
#
_symmetry.space_group_name_H-M   'P 1'
#
loop_
_entity.id
_entity.type
_entity.pdbx_description
1 polymer ?
#
loop_
_entity_poly.entity_id
_entity_poly.type
_entity_poly.pdbx_seq_one_letter_code
_entity_poly.pdbx_strand_id
1 'polypeptide(L)'
;MTTIAGSLQAALPKPRYTGEDEEAPARAQQRGVRVVGPGQLDETQLVLKRSGPPPYGQRSGWRPRAQEDFGDGGAFPEIPIAQYPLDMGKKGATTSNALAIQVDSEGKVKYDAIARQGHGENRIVHTSFKDLIPLRQRAETGEIDLSRPDKESVAATTERTKNALAKLVSGAVAAQKPKNVNVGQQREATYVRYTPANQMGDNSKKQDRIIKVVGKQQDPMEPA
;
A
#
# COMPACT_ATOMS: atom_id res chain seq x y z
N MET A 1 29.84 -22.76 -57.61
CA MET A 1 28.79 -21.72 -57.61
C MET A 1 29.40 -20.43 -57.11
N THR A 2 29.83 -19.57 -58.02
CA THR A 2 30.38 -18.25 -57.71
C THR A 2 29.23 -17.34 -57.31
N THR A 3 29.25 -16.88 -56.05
CA THR A 3 28.18 -16.08 -55.46
C THR A 3 28.10 -14.71 -56.13
N ILE A 4 26.91 -14.32 -56.56
CA ILE A 4 26.54 -13.04 -57.21
C ILE A 4 27.06 -11.79 -56.45
N ALA A 5 27.30 -11.91 -55.15
CA ALA A 5 27.90 -10.86 -54.32
C ALA A 5 29.34 -10.47 -54.75
N GLY A 6 30.15 -11.44 -55.19
CA GLY A 6 31.55 -11.20 -55.56
C GLY A 6 31.72 -10.50 -56.91
N SER A 7 30.79 -10.71 -57.86
CA SER A 7 30.83 -10.06 -59.18
C SER A 7 30.40 -8.59 -59.12
N LEU A 8 29.47 -8.24 -58.22
CA LEU A 8 29.05 -6.85 -57.98
C LEU A 8 30.14 -6.02 -57.31
N GLN A 9 30.91 -6.60 -56.39
CA GLN A 9 32.02 -5.92 -55.70
C GLN A 9 33.20 -5.60 -56.64
N ALA A 10 33.41 -6.39 -57.69
CA ALA A 10 34.45 -6.14 -58.69
C ALA A 10 34.06 -5.10 -59.76
N ALA A 11 32.76 -4.85 -59.96
CA ALA A 11 32.26 -3.88 -60.93
C ALA A 11 32.20 -2.43 -60.39
N LEU A 12 32.39 -2.24 -59.09
CA LEU A 12 32.35 -0.93 -58.47
C LEU A 12 33.75 -0.28 -58.47
N PRO A 13 33.85 1.03 -58.78
CA PRO A 13 35.10 1.76 -58.67
C PRO A 13 35.62 1.72 -57.24
N LYS A 14 36.94 1.62 -57.08
CA LYS A 14 37.59 1.55 -55.76
C LYS A 14 37.08 2.70 -54.87
N PRO A 15 36.66 2.42 -53.61
CA PRO A 15 36.13 3.44 -52.73
C PRO A 15 37.20 4.53 -52.52
N ARG A 16 36.81 5.79 -52.70
CA ARG A 16 37.70 6.95 -52.52
C ARG A 16 38.07 7.22 -51.07
N TYR A 17 37.47 6.51 -50.13
CA TYR A 17 37.65 6.68 -48.71
C TYR A 17 37.94 5.32 -48.09
N THR A 18 39.18 5.11 -47.65
CA THR A 18 39.65 3.84 -47.08
C THR A 18 39.74 3.87 -45.55
N GLY A 19 39.37 4.99 -44.89
CA GLY A 19 39.23 5.09 -43.43
C GLY A 19 40.52 4.83 -42.63
N GLU A 20 41.67 4.76 -43.31
CA GLU A 20 42.97 4.42 -42.72
C GLU A 20 43.50 5.57 -41.83
N ASP A 21 43.08 6.80 -42.12
CA ASP A 21 43.52 8.03 -41.45
C ASP A 21 42.48 8.61 -40.46
N GLU A 22 41.37 7.91 -40.19
CA GLU A 22 40.41 8.35 -39.17
C GLU A 22 40.84 7.84 -37.79
N GLU A 23 41.43 8.73 -36.98
CA GLU A 23 41.76 8.40 -35.59
C GLU A 23 40.47 8.13 -34.81
N ALA A 24 40.23 6.85 -34.49
CA ALA A 24 39.02 6.42 -33.80
C ALA A 24 38.84 7.21 -32.48
N PRO A 25 37.62 7.68 -32.16
CA PRO A 25 37.38 8.45 -30.96
C PRO A 25 37.87 7.67 -29.74
N ALA A 26 38.50 8.37 -28.78
CA ALA A 26 39.22 7.79 -27.63
C ALA A 26 38.46 6.74 -26.78
N ARG A 27 37.15 6.61 -26.99
CA ARG A 27 36.26 5.61 -26.38
C ARG A 27 36.29 4.23 -27.07
N ALA A 28 36.68 4.15 -28.34
CA ALA A 28 36.67 2.92 -29.14
C ALA A 28 38.05 2.22 -29.21
N GLN A 29 39.11 2.85 -28.70
CA GLN A 29 40.42 2.21 -28.59
C GLN A 29 40.38 1.14 -27.49
N GLN A 30 40.45 -0.14 -27.87
CA GLN A 30 40.70 -1.23 -26.92
C GLN A 30 42.10 -1.05 -26.33
N ARG A 31 42.16 -0.45 -25.14
CA ARG A 31 43.41 -0.30 -24.40
C ARG A 31 43.87 -1.69 -23.98
N GLY A 32 44.95 -2.17 -24.58
CA GLY A 32 45.70 -3.33 -24.08
C GLY A 32 46.17 -3.13 -22.64
N VAL A 33 46.65 -4.20 -22.02
CA VAL A 33 47.15 -4.20 -20.64
C VAL A 33 48.17 -3.08 -20.47
N ARG A 34 47.81 -2.06 -19.68
CA ARG A 34 48.73 -0.98 -19.30
C ARG A 34 49.77 -1.55 -18.36
N VAL A 35 51.00 -1.74 -18.85
CA VAL A 35 52.16 -1.94 -17.99
C VAL A 35 52.52 -0.58 -17.40
N VAL A 36 52.11 -0.36 -16.15
CA VAL A 36 52.46 0.82 -15.36
C VAL A 36 53.89 0.67 -14.84
N GLY A 37 54.74 1.68 -15.05
CA GLY A 37 56.07 1.73 -14.45
C GLY A 37 55.97 1.90 -12.92
N PRO A 38 57.02 1.51 -12.17
CA PRO A 38 56.99 1.45 -10.70
C PRO A 38 56.71 2.80 -10.00
N GLY A 39 56.80 3.93 -10.69
CA GLY A 39 56.50 5.26 -10.15
C GLY A 39 55.08 5.79 -10.41
N GLN A 40 54.23 5.08 -11.18
CA GLN A 40 52.87 5.54 -11.48
C GLN A 40 51.79 5.01 -10.52
N LEU A 41 52.18 4.09 -9.63
CA LEU A 41 51.29 3.53 -8.60
C LEU A 41 50.96 4.55 -7.50
N ASP A 42 51.81 5.57 -7.30
CA ASP A 42 51.64 6.58 -6.25
C ASP A 42 50.54 7.61 -6.59
N GLU A 43 50.23 7.84 -7.87
CA GLU A 43 49.15 8.75 -8.29
C GLU A 43 47.77 8.06 -8.31
N THR A 44 47.73 6.74 -8.45
CA THR A 44 46.48 5.97 -8.34
C THR A 44 46.24 5.62 -6.89
N GLN A 45 45.70 6.56 -6.13
CA GLN A 45 45.25 6.33 -4.77
C GLN A 45 44.22 5.18 -4.77
N LEU A 46 44.65 3.99 -4.35
CA LEU A 46 43.77 2.86 -4.05
C LEU A 46 42.95 3.25 -2.81
N VAL A 47 41.82 3.94 -3.02
CA VAL A 47 40.89 4.28 -1.96
C VAL A 47 40.23 2.99 -1.51
N LEU A 48 40.61 2.51 -0.32
CA LEU A 48 39.88 1.49 0.40
C LEU A 48 38.45 2.03 0.62
N LYS A 49 37.48 1.58 -0.20
CA LYS A 49 36.07 1.84 0.07
C LYS A 49 35.76 1.17 1.41
N ARG A 50 35.79 1.93 2.50
CA ARG A 50 35.19 1.49 3.77
C ARG A 50 33.72 1.23 3.46
N SER A 51 33.36 -0.04 3.44
CA SER A 51 31.98 -0.45 3.35
C SER A 51 31.27 -0.04 4.64
N GLY A 52 30.17 0.68 4.50
CA GLY A 52 29.32 1.13 5.60
C GLY A 52 29.49 2.60 6.01
N PRO A 53 28.49 3.12 6.73
CA PRO A 53 28.44 4.53 7.11
C PRO A 53 29.55 4.93 8.10
N PRO A 54 30.15 6.12 7.97
CA PRO A 54 30.98 6.72 9.03
C PRO A 54 30.18 6.85 10.34
N PRO A 55 30.83 6.83 11.50
CA PRO A 55 30.14 7.03 12.78
C PRO A 55 29.49 8.42 12.85
N TYR A 56 28.52 8.57 13.75
CA TYR A 56 27.81 9.83 13.98
C TYR A 56 28.80 10.98 14.26
N GLY A 57 28.58 12.14 13.64
CA GLY A 57 29.47 13.31 13.74
C GLY A 57 30.68 13.31 12.78
N GLN A 58 30.97 12.21 12.08
CA GLN A 58 32.06 12.13 11.07
C GLN A 58 31.52 12.03 9.64
N ARG A 59 30.25 12.40 9.40
CA ARG A 59 29.58 12.26 8.10
C ARG A 59 29.60 13.55 7.27
N SER A 60 30.33 14.57 7.71
CA SER A 60 30.52 15.81 6.97
C SER A 60 31.19 15.55 5.63
N GLY A 61 30.50 15.85 4.52
CA GLY A 61 30.99 15.62 3.17
C GLY A 61 30.83 14.18 2.65
N TRP A 62 30.40 13.25 3.49
CA TRP A 62 30.04 11.90 3.07
C TRP A 62 28.59 11.87 2.56
N ARG A 63 28.35 11.15 1.46
CA ARG A 63 27.07 11.12 0.75
C ARG A 63 26.72 9.70 0.35
N PRO A 64 25.67 9.09 0.94
CA PRO A 64 25.22 7.76 0.52
C PRO A 64 24.58 7.84 -0.86
N ARG A 65 25.00 6.94 -1.77
CA ARG A 65 24.45 6.82 -3.13
C ARG A 65 23.89 5.41 -3.39
N ALA A 66 24.54 4.38 -2.85
CA ALA A 66 24.12 3.00 -2.97
C ALA A 66 23.36 2.53 -1.72
N GLN A 67 22.58 1.45 -1.86
CA GLN A 67 21.88 0.84 -0.73
C GLN A 67 22.87 0.32 0.34
N GLU A 68 24.05 -0.12 -0.09
CA GLU A 68 25.13 -0.62 0.77
C GLU A 68 25.73 0.48 1.66
N ASP A 69 25.64 1.75 1.24
CA ASP A 69 26.16 2.89 2.01
C ASP A 69 25.36 3.10 3.33
N PHE A 70 24.14 2.56 3.41
CA PHE A 70 23.30 2.63 4.62
C PHE A 70 23.59 1.51 5.63
N GLY A 71 24.39 0.49 5.28
CA GLY A 71 24.65 -0.65 6.17
C GLY A 71 23.37 -1.44 6.49
N ASP A 72 22.97 -1.46 7.76
CA ASP A 72 21.74 -2.13 8.25
C ASP A 72 20.46 -1.30 8.02
N GLY A 73 20.57 -0.23 7.23
CA GLY A 73 19.48 0.69 6.93
C GLY A 73 19.45 1.91 7.86
N GLY A 74 18.47 2.78 7.61
CA GLY A 74 18.35 4.08 8.28
C GLY A 74 18.89 5.23 7.43
N ALA A 75 18.12 6.32 7.42
CA ALA A 75 18.50 7.57 6.75
C ALA A 75 19.17 8.52 7.75
N PHE A 76 20.17 9.27 7.29
CA PHE A 76 20.94 10.18 8.13
C PHE A 76 20.38 11.61 8.02
N PRO A 77 19.67 12.14 9.03
CA PRO A 77 19.02 13.44 8.92
C PRO A 77 20.00 14.62 8.82
N GLU A 78 21.27 14.42 9.23
CA GLU A 78 22.33 15.43 9.14
C GLU A 78 22.83 15.68 7.71
N ILE A 79 22.52 14.79 6.77
CA ILE A 79 22.92 14.94 5.37
C ILE A 79 21.73 15.52 4.60
N PRO A 80 21.82 16.75 4.06
CA PRO A 80 20.71 17.45 3.41
C PRO A 80 20.46 16.93 1.98
N ILE A 81 20.26 15.62 1.85
CA ILE A 81 19.98 14.92 0.59
C ILE A 81 18.84 13.93 0.87
N ALA A 82 17.94 13.79 -0.10
CA ALA A 82 16.90 12.77 -0.05
C ALA A 82 17.54 11.37 -0.08
N GLN A 83 17.39 10.64 1.01
CA GLN A 83 17.92 9.30 1.21
C GLN A 83 16.77 8.31 1.23
N TYR A 84 16.97 7.17 0.57
CA TYR A 84 15.94 6.15 0.41
C TYR A 84 16.48 4.76 0.76
N PRO A 85 16.76 4.47 2.04
CA PRO A 85 17.11 3.12 2.47
C PRO A 85 15.97 2.16 2.11
N LEU A 86 16.31 0.98 1.56
CA LEU A 86 15.37 -0.03 1.07
C LEU A 86 14.35 0.52 0.06
N ASP A 87 14.74 1.54 -0.70
CA ASP A 87 13.90 2.26 -1.66
C ASP A 87 12.63 2.90 -1.06
N MET A 88 12.53 2.98 0.27
CA MET A 88 11.40 3.57 0.96
C MET A 88 11.29 5.06 0.65
N GLY A 89 10.09 5.55 0.35
CA GLY A 89 9.83 6.97 0.10
C GLY A 89 10.15 7.47 -1.31
N LYS A 90 10.66 6.61 -2.20
CA LYS A 90 10.83 6.96 -3.63
C LYS A 90 9.47 7.15 -4.30
N LYS A 91 9.21 8.37 -4.79
CA LYS A 91 8.05 8.70 -5.65
C LYS A 91 8.28 8.15 -7.07
N GLY A 92 8.20 6.84 -7.25
CA GLY A 92 8.46 6.19 -8.53
C GLY A 92 7.93 4.77 -8.68
N ALA A 93 7.30 4.21 -7.64
CA ALA A 93 6.54 2.99 -7.81
C ALA A 93 5.34 3.31 -8.71
N THR A 94 5.28 2.65 -9.87
CA THR A 94 4.10 2.63 -10.72
C THR A 94 2.87 2.29 -9.87
N THR A 95 1.75 2.96 -10.11
CA THR A 95 0.51 2.67 -9.38
C THR A 95 0.13 1.21 -9.59
N SER A 96 0.41 0.37 -8.61
CA SER A 96 0.13 -1.06 -8.67
C SER A 96 -1.17 -1.35 -7.93
N ASN A 97 -2.00 -2.23 -8.51
CA ASN A 97 -3.22 -2.74 -7.87
C ASN A 97 -2.92 -3.91 -6.90
N ALA A 98 -1.68 -4.00 -6.41
CA ALA A 98 -1.26 -5.06 -5.52
C ALA A 98 -1.62 -4.67 -4.07
N LEU A 99 -2.19 -5.62 -3.32
CA LEU A 99 -2.40 -5.44 -1.89
C LEU A 99 -1.04 -5.31 -1.19
N ALA A 100 -0.93 -4.35 -0.26
CA ALA A 100 0.29 -4.17 0.52
C ALA A 100 0.59 -5.45 1.31
N ILE A 101 1.83 -5.93 1.21
CA ILE A 101 2.30 -7.10 1.96
C ILE A 101 2.32 -6.71 3.44
N GLN A 102 1.45 -7.34 4.23
CA GLN A 102 1.39 -7.14 5.67
C GLN A 102 2.21 -8.22 6.37
N VAL A 103 2.77 -7.87 7.53
CA VAL A 103 3.54 -8.77 8.38
C VAL A 103 2.87 -8.84 9.75
N ASP A 104 2.94 -9.99 10.41
CA ASP A 104 2.46 -10.17 11.79
C ASP A 104 3.50 -9.77 12.83
N SER A 105 3.10 -9.83 14.10
CA SER A 105 3.98 -9.53 15.23
C SER A 105 5.15 -10.52 15.36
N GLU A 106 5.06 -11.71 14.75
CA GLU A 106 6.12 -12.72 14.71
C GLU A 106 7.08 -12.50 13.52
N GLY A 107 6.83 -11.50 12.66
CA GLY A 107 7.63 -11.25 11.46
C GLY A 107 7.27 -12.12 10.25
N LYS A 108 6.18 -12.89 10.30
CA LYS A 108 5.69 -13.71 9.18
C LYS A 108 4.77 -12.90 8.28
N VAL A 109 4.84 -13.18 6.99
CA VAL A 109 3.99 -12.53 5.98
C VAL A 109 2.53 -12.99 6.13
N LYS A 110 1.61 -12.04 6.26
CA LYS A 110 0.18 -12.27 6.37
C LYS A 110 -0.44 -12.52 5.00
N TYR A 111 -0.36 -13.76 4.52
CA TYR A 111 -1.14 -14.20 3.36
C TYR A 111 -2.65 -14.21 3.61
N ASP A 112 -3.08 -14.19 4.88
CA ASP A 112 -4.48 -14.09 5.32
C ASP A 112 -5.20 -12.87 4.74
N ALA A 113 -4.47 -11.78 4.46
CA ALA A 113 -5.05 -10.56 3.89
C ALA A 113 -5.73 -10.80 2.53
N ILE A 114 -5.29 -11.82 1.77
CA ILE A 114 -5.93 -12.23 0.51
C ILE A 114 -7.29 -12.86 0.78
N ALA A 115 -7.37 -13.77 1.75
CA ALA A 115 -8.62 -14.45 2.11
C ALA A 115 -9.62 -13.52 2.79
N ARG A 116 -9.15 -12.50 3.51
CA ARG A 116 -10.00 -11.49 4.16
C ARG A 116 -10.50 -10.40 3.21
N GLN A 117 -10.02 -10.35 1.97
CA GLN A 117 -10.43 -9.33 1.02
C GLN A 117 -11.95 -9.36 0.80
N GLY A 118 -12.62 -8.23 1.04
CA GLY A 118 -14.08 -8.09 0.91
C GLY A 118 -14.87 -8.47 2.16
N HIS A 119 -14.23 -8.97 3.22
CA HIS A 119 -14.85 -9.18 4.52
C HIS A 119 -14.65 -7.97 5.43
N GLY A 120 -15.57 -7.77 6.38
CA GLY A 120 -15.35 -6.80 7.46
C GLY A 120 -14.20 -7.25 8.35
N GLU A 121 -13.47 -6.30 8.94
CA GLU A 121 -12.29 -6.57 9.79
C GLU A 121 -12.61 -7.54 10.95
N ASN A 122 -13.84 -7.47 11.48
CA ASN A 122 -14.29 -8.30 12.60
C ASN A 122 -14.70 -9.73 12.21
N ARG A 123 -14.71 -10.08 10.92
CA ARG A 123 -15.05 -11.45 10.49
C ARG A 123 -13.84 -12.35 10.71
N ILE A 124 -14.02 -13.35 11.57
CA ILE A 124 -12.99 -14.37 11.81
C ILE A 124 -12.93 -15.30 10.60
N VAL A 125 -11.75 -15.37 9.97
CA VAL A 125 -11.42 -16.28 8.86
C VAL A 125 -10.22 -17.11 9.30
N HIS A 126 -10.35 -18.43 9.22
CA HIS A 126 -9.27 -19.37 9.55
C HIS A 126 -8.50 -19.71 8.27
N THR A 127 -7.24 -19.31 8.20
CA THR A 127 -6.38 -19.50 7.02
C THR A 127 -5.08 -20.21 7.32
N SER A 128 -4.72 -20.32 8.60
CA SER A 128 -3.42 -20.84 9.02
C SER A 128 -3.47 -22.33 9.30
N PHE A 129 -2.33 -23.03 9.15
CA PHE A 129 -2.22 -24.43 9.56
C PHE A 129 -2.47 -24.62 11.07
N LYS A 130 -2.20 -23.58 11.88
CA LYS A 130 -2.52 -23.58 13.32
C LYS A 130 -4.01 -23.89 13.56
N ASP A 131 -4.89 -23.54 12.62
CA ASP A 131 -6.34 -23.75 12.71
C ASP A 131 -6.80 -25.18 12.40
N LEU A 132 -5.97 -25.99 11.75
CA LEU A 132 -6.25 -27.41 11.53
C LEU A 132 -5.85 -28.28 12.73
N ILE A 133 -4.98 -27.77 13.59
CA ILE A 133 -4.53 -28.49 14.78
C ILE A 133 -5.64 -28.43 15.84
N PRO A 134 -6.05 -29.58 16.41
CA PRO A 134 -7.02 -29.61 17.50
C PRO A 134 -6.59 -28.69 18.65
N LEU A 135 -7.54 -27.95 19.24
CA LEU A 135 -7.26 -26.95 20.28
C LEU A 135 -6.44 -27.49 21.46
N ARG A 136 -6.62 -28.76 21.83
CA ARG A 136 -5.86 -29.41 22.91
C ARG A 136 -4.38 -29.63 22.60
N GLN A 137 -4.01 -29.62 21.32
CA GLN A 137 -2.64 -29.87 20.84
C GLN A 137 -1.95 -28.58 20.36
N ARG A 138 -2.66 -27.45 20.34
CA ARG A 138 -2.10 -26.17 19.94
C ARG A 138 -1.23 -25.62 21.08
N ALA A 139 0.04 -25.35 20.77
CA ALA A 139 1.07 -24.92 21.73
C ALA A 139 0.78 -23.58 22.43
N GLU A 140 -0.06 -22.75 21.82
CA GLU A 140 -0.39 -21.38 22.27
C GLU A 140 -1.64 -21.33 23.17
N THR A 141 -2.38 -22.44 23.28
CA THR A 141 -3.64 -22.48 24.03
C THR A 141 -3.34 -22.86 25.48
N GLY A 142 -3.54 -21.91 26.39
CA GLY A 142 -3.56 -22.15 27.83
C GLY A 142 -4.76 -22.98 28.26
N GLU A 143 -5.34 -22.65 29.43
CA GLU A 143 -6.55 -23.33 29.90
C GLU A 143 -7.73 -23.05 28.96
N ILE A 144 -8.29 -24.12 28.37
CA ILE A 144 -9.40 -24.02 27.43
C ILE A 144 -10.69 -23.92 28.23
N ASP A 145 -11.18 -22.69 28.40
CA ASP A 145 -12.50 -22.45 28.98
C ASP A 145 -13.60 -22.79 27.97
N LEU A 146 -14.37 -23.83 28.28
CA LEU A 146 -15.55 -24.27 27.51
C LEU A 146 -16.86 -23.94 28.25
N SER A 147 -16.79 -23.16 29.33
CA SER A 147 -17.97 -22.79 30.09
C SER A 147 -18.91 -21.92 29.26
N ARG A 148 -20.21 -22.07 29.52
CA ARG A 148 -21.20 -21.18 28.92
C ARG A 148 -21.02 -19.78 29.55
N PRO A 149 -21.08 -18.69 28.76
CA PRO A 149 -21.05 -17.34 29.31
C PRO A 149 -22.11 -17.12 30.39
N ASP A 150 -21.87 -16.15 31.26
CA ASP A 150 -22.71 -15.85 32.42
C ASP A 150 -24.18 -15.69 32.05
N LYS A 151 -25.08 -16.15 32.93
CA LYS A 151 -26.54 -16.09 32.71
C LYS A 151 -27.02 -14.67 32.42
N GLU A 152 -26.40 -13.66 33.02
CA GLU A 152 -26.70 -12.25 32.79
C GLU A 152 -26.32 -11.79 31.38
N SER A 153 -25.14 -12.16 30.89
CA SER A 153 -24.70 -11.85 29.52
C SER A 153 -25.60 -12.50 28.46
N VAL A 154 -26.09 -13.71 28.74
CA VAL A 154 -27.04 -14.44 27.89
C VAL A 154 -28.39 -13.72 27.89
N ALA A 155 -28.88 -13.29 29.05
CA ALA A 155 -30.14 -12.55 29.16
C ALA A 155 -30.06 -11.21 28.40
N ALA A 156 -29.00 -10.43 28.62
CA ALA A 156 -28.75 -9.17 27.91
C ALA A 156 -28.67 -9.35 26.38
N THR A 157 -27.97 -10.40 25.93
CA THR A 157 -27.89 -10.73 24.49
C THR A 157 -29.26 -11.12 23.95
N THR A 158 -30.03 -11.89 24.71
CA THR A 158 -31.39 -12.33 24.33
C THR A 158 -32.35 -11.14 24.22
N GLU A 159 -32.29 -10.19 25.15
CA GLU A 159 -33.09 -8.98 25.07
C GLU A 159 -32.69 -8.11 23.87
N ARG A 160 -31.39 -7.94 23.61
CA ARG A 160 -30.88 -7.20 22.45
C ARG A 160 -31.34 -7.82 21.14
N THR A 161 -31.23 -9.14 20.98
CA THR A 161 -31.64 -9.85 19.76
C THR A 161 -33.16 -9.84 19.62
N LYS A 162 -33.92 -10.08 20.69
CA LYS A 162 -35.39 -9.99 20.69
C LYS A 162 -35.87 -8.61 20.25
N ASN A 163 -35.28 -7.53 20.76
CA ASN A 163 -35.63 -6.17 20.38
C ASN A 163 -35.30 -5.85 18.92
N ALA A 164 -34.17 -6.36 18.41
CA ALA A 164 -33.80 -6.20 17.00
C ALA A 164 -34.76 -6.95 16.06
N LEU A 165 -35.10 -8.19 16.40
CA LEU A 165 -36.06 -9.00 15.64
C LEU A 165 -37.46 -8.40 15.68
N ALA A 166 -37.91 -7.90 16.83
CA ALA A 166 -39.18 -7.21 16.96
C ALA A 166 -39.28 -5.99 16.02
N LYS A 167 -38.19 -5.21 15.88
CA LYS A 167 -38.14 -4.08 14.93
C LYS A 167 -38.30 -4.56 13.48
N LEU A 168 -37.57 -5.60 13.07
CA LEU A 168 -37.67 -6.15 11.71
C LEU A 168 -39.07 -6.70 11.42
N VAL A 169 -39.64 -7.47 12.36
CA VAL A 169 -40.99 -8.03 12.23
C VAL A 169 -42.04 -6.91 12.18
N SER A 170 -41.92 -5.88 13.03
CA SER A 170 -42.84 -4.75 13.00
C SER A 170 -42.82 -4.00 11.66
N GLY A 171 -41.63 -3.85 11.05
CA GLY A 171 -41.48 -3.25 9.72
C GLY A 171 -42.12 -4.11 8.62
N ALA A 172 -41.87 -5.42 8.64
CA ALA A 172 -42.47 -6.36 7.69
C ALA A 172 -44.00 -6.41 7.81
N VAL A 173 -44.53 -6.45 9.04
CA VAL A 173 -45.98 -6.44 9.31
C VAL A 173 -46.61 -5.12 8.89
N ALA A 174 -45.94 -3.99 9.12
CA ALA A 174 -46.42 -2.68 8.68
C ALA A 174 -46.51 -2.57 7.15
N ALA A 175 -45.61 -3.22 6.41
CA ALA A 175 -45.66 -3.27 4.95
C ALA A 175 -46.79 -4.18 4.42
N GLN A 176 -47.14 -5.25 5.14
CA GLN A 176 -48.22 -6.16 4.76
C GLN A 176 -49.62 -5.65 5.10
N LYS A 177 -49.75 -4.86 6.18
CA LYS A 177 -51.05 -4.28 6.55
C LYS A 177 -51.45 -3.19 5.54
N PRO A 178 -52.72 -3.17 5.09
CA PRO A 178 -53.20 -2.09 4.24
C PRO A 178 -53.03 -0.75 4.97
N LYS A 179 -52.65 0.30 4.22
CA LYS A 179 -52.53 1.66 4.74
C LYS A 179 -53.92 2.18 5.10
N ASN A 180 -54.40 1.84 6.30
CA ASN A 180 -55.63 2.43 6.83
C ASN A 180 -55.41 3.94 7.02
N VAL A 181 -56.48 4.72 6.90
CA VAL A 181 -56.56 6.21 6.90
C VAL A 181 -56.05 6.88 8.20
N ASN A 182 -55.36 6.14 9.08
CA ASN A 182 -54.51 6.72 10.09
C ASN A 182 -53.26 7.24 9.39
N VAL A 183 -53.35 8.46 8.86
CA VAL A 183 -52.20 9.29 8.49
C VAL A 183 -51.22 9.17 9.64
N GLY A 184 -50.09 8.49 9.38
CA GLY A 184 -49.11 8.18 10.41
C GLY A 184 -48.81 9.43 11.24
N GLN A 185 -48.77 9.30 12.56
CA GLN A 185 -48.48 10.41 13.46
C GLN A 185 -47.30 11.21 12.91
N GLN A 186 -47.54 12.49 12.65
CA GLN A 186 -46.52 13.40 12.09
C GLN A 186 -45.27 13.28 12.95
N ARG A 187 -44.16 12.86 12.35
CA ARG A 187 -42.89 12.78 13.06
C ARG A 187 -42.47 14.20 13.42
N GLU A 188 -42.21 14.43 14.70
CA GLU A 188 -41.74 15.72 15.18
C GLU A 188 -40.42 16.12 14.49
N ALA A 189 -40.22 17.43 14.31
CA ALA A 189 -39.05 17.96 13.62
C ALA A 189 -37.77 17.62 14.38
N THR A 190 -36.81 16.97 13.71
CA THR A 190 -35.51 16.62 14.30
C THR A 190 -34.45 17.61 13.84
N TYR A 191 -33.65 18.15 14.77
CA TYR A 191 -32.53 19.04 14.46
C TYR A 191 -31.22 18.25 14.44
N VAL A 192 -30.49 18.30 13.33
CA VAL A 192 -29.21 17.61 13.14
C VAL A 192 -28.10 18.64 12.93
N ARG A 193 -27.00 18.52 13.68
CA ARG A 193 -25.80 19.33 13.48
C ARG A 193 -24.89 18.67 12.42
N TYR A 194 -24.60 19.40 11.34
CA TYR A 194 -23.77 18.94 10.24
C TYR A 194 -22.50 19.80 10.11
N THR A 195 -21.36 19.13 10.17
CA THR A 195 -20.03 19.73 9.97
C THR A 195 -19.55 19.36 8.55
N PRO A 196 -19.41 20.34 7.64
CA PRO A 196 -19.01 20.08 6.25
C PRO A 196 -17.53 19.67 6.14
N ALA A 197 -17.24 18.65 5.33
CA ALA A 197 -15.86 18.17 5.08
C ALA A 197 -15.10 18.99 4.02
N ASN A 198 -15.80 19.61 3.05
CA ASN A 198 -15.19 20.39 1.98
C ASN A 198 -15.19 21.88 2.34
N GLN A 199 -14.06 22.34 2.89
CA GLN A 199 -13.84 23.74 3.26
C GLN A 199 -13.08 24.54 2.19
N MET A 200 -12.67 23.91 1.07
CA MET A 200 -11.93 24.58 0.01
C MET A 200 -12.89 25.29 -0.96
N GLY A 201 -12.77 26.62 -1.06
CA GLY A 201 -13.46 27.45 -2.05
C GLY A 201 -14.71 28.19 -1.56
N ASP A 202 -15.17 27.95 -0.34
CA ASP A 202 -16.28 28.73 0.25
C ASP A 202 -15.76 29.50 1.47
N ASN A 203 -15.51 30.80 1.28
CA ASN A 203 -14.96 31.72 2.27
C ASN A 203 -16.01 32.23 3.28
N SER A 204 -17.24 31.70 3.26
CA SER A 204 -18.18 31.97 4.35
C SER A 204 -17.65 31.30 5.63
N LYS A 205 -17.74 32.00 6.77
CA LYS A 205 -17.40 31.43 8.09
C LYS A 205 -18.42 30.32 8.43
N LYS A 206 -18.25 29.13 7.85
CA LYS A 206 -19.12 27.97 8.04
C LYS A 206 -18.88 27.38 9.42
N GLN A 207 -19.51 28.01 10.39
CA GLN A 207 -19.92 27.38 11.65
C GLN A 207 -20.79 26.15 11.32
N ASP A 208 -20.79 25.16 12.21
CA ASP A 208 -21.64 23.98 12.12
C ASP A 208 -23.07 24.34 11.66
N ARG A 209 -23.61 23.60 10.68
CA ARG A 209 -24.96 23.84 10.16
C ARG A 209 -25.97 23.07 11.01
N ILE A 210 -27.00 23.73 11.51
CA ILE A 210 -28.14 23.07 12.18
C ILE A 210 -29.25 22.89 11.14
N ILE A 211 -29.56 21.65 10.79
CA ILE A 211 -30.56 21.29 9.79
C ILE A 211 -31.82 20.80 10.49
N LYS A 212 -32.97 21.41 10.18
CA LYS A 212 -34.28 20.95 10.62
C LYS A 212 -34.82 19.92 9.62
N VAL A 213 -34.89 18.65 10.03
CA VAL A 213 -35.42 17.54 9.23
C VAL A 213 -36.88 17.33 9.62
N VAL A 214 -37.79 17.42 8.64
CA VAL A 214 -39.22 17.20 8.81
C VAL A 214 -39.67 16.13 7.80
N GLY A 215 -40.52 15.19 8.24
CA GLY A 215 -41.11 14.21 7.34
C GLY A 215 -42.09 14.90 6.38
N LYS A 216 -41.98 14.63 5.07
CA LYS A 216 -42.96 15.12 4.09
C LYS A 216 -44.30 14.40 4.34
N GLN A 217 -45.40 15.16 4.38
CA GLN A 217 -46.74 14.59 4.47
C GLN A 217 -47.04 13.80 3.19
N GLN A 218 -47.35 12.50 3.33
CA GLN A 218 -47.74 11.62 2.23
C GLN A 218 -49.27 11.62 2.11
N ASP A 219 -49.78 11.68 0.88
CA ASP A 219 -51.22 11.55 0.62
C ASP A 219 -51.66 10.09 0.86
N PRO A 220 -52.67 9.83 1.72
CA PRO A 220 -53.19 8.49 1.95
C PRO A 220 -53.87 7.84 0.72
N MET A 221 -54.25 8.62 -0.30
CA MET A 221 -54.90 8.13 -1.52
C MET A 221 -53.94 7.99 -2.70
N GLU A 222 -52.65 8.29 -2.52
CA GLU A 222 -51.63 8.09 -3.55
C GLU A 222 -51.38 6.59 -3.75
N PRO A 223 -51.56 6.05 -4.97
CA PRO A 223 -51.23 4.66 -5.26
C PRO A 223 -49.72 4.42 -5.17
N ALA A 224 -49.33 3.16 -4.94
CA ALA A 224 -47.93 2.75 -4.84
C ALA A 224 -47.21 2.74 -6.19
#